data_AF-A0A3D1QG95-F1
#
_entry.id   AF-A0A3D1QG95-F1
#
_cell.length_a   1.000
_cell.length_b   1.000
_cell.length_c   1.000
_cell.angle_alpha   90.00
_cell.angle_beta   90.00
_cell.angle_gamma   90.00
#
_symmetry.space_group_name_H-M   'P 1'
#
loop_
_entity.id
_entity.type
_entity.pdbx_description
1 polymer ?
#
loop_
_entity_poly.entity_id
_entity_poly.type
_entity_poly.pdbx_seq_one_letter_code
_entity_poly.pdbx_strand_id
1 'polypeptide(L)' 'KTVYSSDPGQVARDFQAAGAGYLHIVDLDGAFEGLPKNRAAIRAVAAGVEIPFQVGGGLRGIKDV' A
#
# COMPACT_ATOMS: atom_id res chain seq x y z
N LYS A 1 18.03 5.04 2.71
CA LYS A 1 16.81 4.32 2.27
C LYS A 1 17.02 3.92 0.83
N THR A 2 16.91 2.64 0.50
CA THR A 2 16.95 2.18 -0.90
C THR A 2 15.56 2.33 -1.50
N VAL A 3 15.47 2.86 -2.72
CA VAL A 3 14.21 2.97 -3.46
C VAL A 3 14.22 1.92 -4.56
N TYR A 4 13.29 0.96 -4.47
CA TYR A 4 13.16 -0.12 -5.47
C TYR A 4 12.26 0.28 -6.64
N SER A 5 11.27 1.14 -6.38
CA SER A 5 10.37 1.71 -7.39
C SER A 5 9.79 3.03 -6.87
N SER A 6 9.51 3.95 -7.78
CA SER A 6 8.78 5.19 -7.51
C SER A 6 7.27 5.08 -7.79
N ASP A 7 6.80 3.97 -8.37
CA ASP A 7 5.38 3.71 -8.65
C ASP A 7 4.91 2.43 -7.94
N PRO A 8 4.35 2.56 -6.72
CA PRO A 8 3.79 1.43 -5.99
C PRO A 8 2.60 0.76 -6.71
N GLY A 9 1.84 1.52 -7.50
CA GLY A 9 0.71 0.99 -8.27
C GLY A 9 1.17 0.05 -9.36
N GLN A 10 2.28 0.38 -10.04
CA GLN A 10 2.88 -0.51 -11.03
C GLN A 10 3.41 -1.80 -10.38
N VAL A 11 4.11 -1.68 -9.25
CA VAL A 11 4.63 -2.85 -8.53
C VAL A 11 3.50 -3.80 -8.10
N ALA A 12 2.37 -3.26 -7.63
CA ALA A 12 1.21 -4.05 -7.26
C ALA A 12 0.61 -4.80 -8.46
N ARG A 13 0.52 -4.14 -9.63
CA ARG A 13 0.10 -4.78 -10.89
C ARG A 13 1.03 -5.90 -11.31
N ASP A 14 2.35 -5.69 -11.20
CA ASP A 14 3.35 -6.70 -11.57
C ASP A 14 3.23 -7.95 -10.69
N PHE A 15 2.98 -7.78 -9.38
CA PHE A 15 2.72 -8.92 -8.50
C PHE A 15 1.45 -9.67 -8.86
N GLN A 16 0.36 -8.96 -9.15
CA GLN A 16 -0.88 -9.60 -9.62
C GLN A 16 -0.65 -10.36 -10.93
N ALA A 17 0.04 -9.77 -11.90
CA ALA A 17 0.36 -10.40 -13.17
C ALA A 17 1.25 -11.65 -13.00
N ALA A 18 2.10 -11.67 -11.97
CA ALA A 18 2.88 -12.84 -11.58
C ALA A 18 2.07 -13.93 -10.84
N GLY A 19 0.77 -13.73 -10.65
CA GLY A 19 -0.14 -14.70 -10.04
C GLY A 19 -0.32 -14.55 -8.52
N ALA A 20 0.07 -13.42 -7.93
CA ALA A 20 -0.24 -13.14 -6.53
C ALA A 20 -1.77 -13.07 -6.33
N GLY A 21 -2.29 -13.79 -5.34
CA GLY A 21 -3.73 -13.76 -4.99
C GLY A 21 -4.09 -12.75 -3.89
N TYR A 22 -3.09 -12.13 -3.25
CA TYR A 22 -3.29 -11.19 -2.15
C TYR A 22 -2.07 -10.27 -2.02
N LEU A 23 -2.28 -9.00 -1.65
CA LEU A 23 -1.18 -8.06 -1.35
C LEU A 23 -1.19 -7.59 0.11
N HIS A 24 0.00 -7.38 0.67
CA HIS A 24 0.18 -6.75 1.98
C HIS A 24 1.00 -5.46 1.81
N ILE A 25 0.43 -4.32 2.20
CA ILE A 25 0.98 -2.98 1.99
C ILE A 25 1.22 -2.34 3.35
N VAL A 26 2.41 -1.76 3.56
CA VAL A 26 2.77 -1.06 4.79
C VAL A 26 3.16 0.39 4.49
N ASP A 27 2.41 1.34 5.05
CA ASP A 27 2.78 2.76 5.10
C ASP A 27 3.81 2.96 6.23
N LEU A 28 5.10 2.87 5.87
CA LEU A 28 6.20 3.01 6.83
C LEU A 28 6.29 4.41 7.44
N ASP A 29 6.04 5.46 6.64
CA ASP A 29 6.08 6.83 7.14
C ASP A 29 4.92 7.04 8.12
N GLY A 30 3.73 6.51 7.79
CA GLY A 30 2.61 6.54 8.72
C GLY A 30 2.82 5.69 9.97
N ALA A 31 3.50 4.55 9.86
CA ALA A 31 3.87 3.74 11.02
C ALA A 31 4.78 4.52 11.99
N PHE A 32 5.73 5.29 11.45
CA PHE A 32 6.65 6.10 12.22
C PHE A 32 6.00 7.34 12.85
N GLU A 33 5.21 8.09 12.06
CA GLU A 33 4.56 9.32 12.51
C GLU A 33 3.24 9.08 13.28
N GLY A 34 2.70 7.86 13.24
CA GLY A 34 1.44 7.50 13.90
C GLY A 34 0.18 8.02 13.21
N LEU A 35 0.27 8.44 11.95
CA LEU A 35 -0.86 8.93 11.14
C LEU A 35 -0.64 8.49 9.68
N PRO A 36 -1.66 8.08 8.90
CA PRO A 36 -1.45 7.64 7.52
C PRO A 36 -0.94 8.79 6.63
N LYS A 37 0.20 8.59 5.95
CA LYS A 37 0.87 9.61 5.11
C LYS A 37 0.81 9.29 3.63
N ASN A 38 0.74 8.01 3.27
CA ASN A 38 0.84 7.54 1.88
C ASN A 38 -0.50 7.11 1.28
N ARG A 39 -1.61 7.74 1.71
CA ARG A 39 -2.98 7.42 1.23
C ARG A 39 -3.13 7.52 -0.30
N ALA A 40 -2.43 8.46 -0.95
CA ALA A 40 -2.46 8.59 -2.41
C ALA A 40 -1.84 7.36 -3.12
N ALA A 41 -0.70 6.87 -2.62
CA ALA A 41 -0.07 5.66 -3.15
C ALA A 41 -0.94 4.42 -2.93
N ILE A 42 -1.54 4.29 -1.74
CA ILE A 42 -2.47 3.19 -1.44
C ILE A 42 -3.69 3.23 -2.38
N ARG A 43 -4.24 4.41 -2.67
CA ARG A 43 -5.33 4.57 -3.65
C ARG A 43 -4.90 4.17 -5.07
N ALA A 44 -3.68 4.49 -5.48
CA ALA A 44 -3.16 4.09 -6.79
C ALA A 44 -3.03 2.56 -6.91
N VAL A 45 -2.64 1.88 -5.83
CA VAL A 45 -2.67 0.41 -5.77
C VAL A 45 -4.10 -0.10 -5.86
N ALA A 46 -5.02 0.44 -5.04
CA ALA A 46 -6.42 0.02 -5.01
C ALA A 46 -7.13 0.17 -6.37
N ALA A 47 -6.77 1.19 -7.16
CA ALA A 47 -7.30 1.41 -8.50
C ALA A 47 -6.64 0.54 -9.58
N GLY A 48 -5.50 -0.09 -9.27
CA GLY A 48 -4.66 -0.81 -10.23
C GLY A 48 -4.75 -2.33 -10.15
N VAL A 49 -5.33 -2.89 -9.09
CA VAL A 49 -5.38 -4.35 -8.87
C VAL A 49 -6.81 -4.81 -8.58
N GLU A 50 -7.11 -6.05 -8.96
CA GLU A 50 -8.39 -6.72 -8.71
C GLU A 50 -8.30 -7.68 -7.51
N ILE A 51 -7.09 -8.11 -7.16
CA ILE A 51 -6.86 -8.97 -6.01
C ILE A 51 -7.04 -8.22 -4.69
N PRO A 52 -7.54 -8.90 -3.64
CA PRO A 52 -7.67 -8.30 -2.32
C PRO A 52 -6.31 -7.90 -1.75
N PHE A 53 -6.32 -6.86 -0.91
CA PHE A 53 -5.11 -6.39 -0.24
C PHE A 53 -5.40 -5.89 1.17
N GLN A 54 -4.36 -5.93 2.00
CA GLN A 54 -4.34 -5.34 3.34
C GLN A 54 -3.43 -4.12 3.38
N VAL A 55 -3.83 -3.12 4.16
CA VAL A 55 -3.03 -1.92 4.43
C VAL A 55 -2.76 -1.83 5.93
N GLY A 56 -1.50 -1.65 6.29
CA GLY A 56 -1.05 -1.31 7.63
C GLY A 56 -0.18 -0.05 7.62
N GLY A 57 0.12 0.46 8.82
CA GLY A 57 0.98 1.63 9.00
C GLY A 57 0.22 2.90 9.36
N GLY A 58 0.40 3.37 10.59
CA GLY A 58 -0.15 4.65 11.05
C GLY A 58 -1.64 4.68 11.39
N LEU A 59 -2.34 3.54 11.30
CA LEU A 59 -3.73 3.41 11.74
C LEU A 59 -3.77 3.37 13.29
N ARG A 60 -4.38 4.36 13.94
CA ARG A 60 -4.42 4.50 15.42
C ARG A 60 -5.84 4.54 15.99
N GLY A 61 -6.85 4.75 15.16
CA GLY A 61 -8.24 4.72 15.61
C GLY A 61 -9.23 4.48 14.47
N ILE A 62 -10.52 4.38 14.82
CA ILE A 62 -11.59 4.05 13.87
C ILE A 62 -11.69 5.03 12.70
N LYS A 63 -11.35 6.31 12.92
CA LYS A 63 -11.34 7.35 11.89
C LYS A 63 -10.32 7.11 10.77
N ASP A 64 -9.36 6.22 10.99
CA ASP A 64 -8.30 5.95 10.02
C ASP A 64 -8.69 4.87 9.01
N VAL A 65 -9.70 4.04 9.35
CA VAL A 65 -10.20 2.88 8.61
C VAL A 65 -11.38 3.26 7.71
#